data_AF-A0A804RC58-F1
#
_entry.id   AF-A0A804RC58-F1
#
_cell.length_a   1.000
_cell.length_b   1.000
_cell.length_c   1.000
_cell.angle_alpha   90.00
_cell.angle_beta   90.00
_cell.angle_gamma   90.00
#
_symmetry.space_group_name_H-M   'P 1'
#
loop_
_entity.id
_entity.type
_entity.pdbx_description
1 polymer ?
#
loop_
_entity_poly.entity_id
_entity_poly.type
_entity_poly.pdbx_seq_one_letter_code
_entity_poly.pdbx_strand_id
1 'polypeptide(L)'
;MASRTVPKAGQALLNKQSSGLLVVSEHSQKIMVEIEEVPREKVNFSEELLRSTSFARQLADQMTLAKAYVILAKEHGNLQLAWELSSQIVFSIFLSFSLAAMYGVDVAALGMLSTIATGLAIDAYGPISDNAGGIAEMAGMSHRIHERTNALDAVGNTTAAIGKGFAIGSAALVSLALFGAFVSRAAISTVDVLTPKVFIGLIVGAMLPYWFSAMTMKSVGSVAFKMVEEVRR
;
A
#
# COMPACT_ATOMS: atom_id res chain seq x y z
N MET A 1 34.28 -15.99 42.28
CA MET A 1 33.00 -16.31 41.60
C MET A 1 31.84 -15.74 42.42
N ALA A 2 31.42 -14.50 42.17
CA ALA A 2 30.28 -13.91 42.88
C ALA A 2 28.99 -14.32 42.16
N SER A 3 28.29 -15.32 42.72
CA SER A 3 26.96 -15.73 42.31
C SER A 3 26.00 -14.55 42.48
N ARG A 4 25.61 -13.92 41.37
CA ARG A 4 24.59 -12.88 41.35
C ARG A 4 23.23 -13.54 41.54
N THR A 5 22.78 -13.63 42.80
CA THR A 5 21.42 -14.01 43.15
C THR A 5 20.46 -12.94 42.65
N VAL A 6 19.64 -13.27 41.66
CA VAL A 6 18.58 -12.38 41.17
C VAL A 6 17.61 -12.10 42.33
N PRO A 7 17.32 -10.83 42.66
CA PRO A 7 16.46 -10.49 43.79
C PRO A 7 15.06 -11.11 43.64
N LYS A 8 14.50 -11.64 44.72
CA LYS A 8 13.21 -12.36 44.76
C LYS A 8 12.05 -11.62 44.05
N ALA A 9 12.08 -10.29 44.04
CA ALA A 9 11.10 -9.46 43.32
C ALA A 9 11.16 -9.66 41.78
N GLY A 10 12.36 -9.85 41.21
CA GLY A 10 12.57 -10.13 39.79
C GLY A 10 12.08 -11.52 39.39
N GLN A 11 12.23 -12.54 40.26
CA GLN A 11 11.67 -13.88 40.02
C GLN A 11 10.14 -13.89 40.04
N ALA A 12 9.51 -13.10 40.92
CA ALA A 12 8.05 -12.98 40.94
C ALA A 12 7.49 -12.31 39.66
N LEU A 13 8.17 -11.31 39.12
CA LEU A 13 7.82 -10.67 37.84
C LEU A 13 7.99 -11.62 36.65
N LEU A 14 9.09 -12.38 36.62
CA LEU A 14 9.34 -13.39 35.58
C LEU A 14 8.28 -14.50 35.59
N ASN A 15 7.89 -14.99 36.78
CA ASN A 15 6.81 -15.98 36.88
C ASN A 15 5.45 -15.40 36.44
N LYS A 16 5.14 -14.14 36.78
CA LYS A 16 3.90 -13.48 36.30
C LYS A 16 3.91 -13.29 34.78
N GLN A 17 5.03 -12.91 34.19
CA GLN A 17 5.18 -12.77 32.73
C GLN A 17 5.08 -14.13 32.03
N SER A 18 5.71 -15.17 32.58
CA SER A 18 5.62 -16.54 32.05
C SER A 18 4.19 -17.08 32.11
N SER A 19 3.46 -16.87 33.21
CA SER A 19 2.05 -17.27 33.29
C SER A 19 1.17 -16.47 32.32
N GLY A 20 1.43 -15.17 32.14
CA GLY A 20 0.71 -14.36 31.15
C GLY A 20 0.95 -14.85 29.72
N LEU A 21 2.18 -15.21 29.37
CA LEU A 21 2.53 -15.74 28.05
C LEU A 21 1.90 -17.13 27.80
N LEU A 22 1.83 -17.97 28.84
CA LEU A 22 1.17 -19.28 28.77
C LEU A 22 -0.34 -19.14 28.55
N VAL A 23 -1.00 -18.20 29.24
CA VAL A 23 -2.43 -17.92 29.04
C VAL A 23 -2.69 -17.37 27.64
N VAL A 24 -1.84 -16.48 27.11
CA VAL A 24 -1.97 -16.00 25.72
C VAL A 24 -1.73 -17.13 24.73
N SER A 25 -0.80 -18.05 25.00
CA SER A 25 -0.56 -19.23 24.15
C SER A 25 -1.74 -20.20 24.16
N GLU A 26 -2.34 -20.48 25.32
CA GLU A 26 -3.53 -21.34 25.40
C GLU A 26 -4.75 -20.68 24.76
N HIS A 27 -4.94 -19.37 24.94
CA HIS A 27 -6.04 -18.65 24.29
C HIS A 27 -5.85 -18.56 22.77
N SER A 28 -4.60 -18.37 22.31
CA SER A 28 -4.24 -18.42 20.90
C SER A 28 -4.42 -19.81 20.31
N GLN A 29 -4.07 -20.88 21.04
CA GLN A 29 -4.35 -22.25 20.61
C GLN A 29 -5.85 -22.55 20.60
N LYS A 30 -6.63 -22.06 21.56
CA LYS A 30 -8.09 -22.23 21.56
C LYS A 30 -8.74 -21.53 20.38
N ILE A 31 -8.35 -20.28 20.10
CA ILE A 31 -8.81 -19.53 18.92
C ILE A 31 -8.35 -20.21 17.63
N MET A 32 -7.16 -20.83 17.61
CA MET A 32 -6.64 -21.54 16.44
C MET A 32 -7.32 -22.90 16.21
N VAL A 33 -7.89 -23.52 17.24
CA VAL A 33 -8.65 -24.78 17.13
C VAL A 33 -10.13 -24.54 16.81
N GLU A 34 -10.69 -23.36 17.15
CA GLU A 34 -12.09 -23.03 16.88
C GLU A 34 -12.35 -22.37 15.50
N ILE A 35 -11.32 -22.16 14.67
CA ILE A 35 -11.53 -21.95 13.23
C ILE A 35 -11.75 -23.33 12.60
N GLU A 36 -12.98 -23.78 12.79
CA GLU A 36 -13.61 -24.91 12.13
C GLU A 36 -13.26 -24.91 10.65
N GLU A 37 -12.82 -26.08 10.17
CA GLU A 37 -12.33 -26.34 8.81
C GLU A 37 -13.40 -26.00 7.77
N VAL A 38 -13.47 -24.73 7.36
CA VAL A 38 -13.99 -24.40 6.03
C VAL A 38 -13.05 -25.11 5.06
N PRO A 39 -13.55 -25.97 4.16
CA PRO A 39 -12.71 -26.67 3.21
C PRO A 39 -11.92 -25.63 2.43
N ARG A 40 -10.63 -25.47 2.76
CA ARG A 40 -9.72 -24.64 1.99
C ARG A 40 -9.43 -25.41 0.73
N GLU A 41 -10.32 -25.28 -0.25
CA GLU A 41 -9.93 -25.37 -1.64
C GLU A 41 -8.70 -24.46 -1.76
N LYS A 42 -7.52 -25.07 -1.87
CA LYS A 42 -6.26 -24.36 -1.97
C LYS A 42 -6.28 -23.67 -3.33
N VAL A 43 -6.92 -22.51 -3.40
CA VAL A 43 -6.85 -21.64 -4.56
C VAL A 43 -5.39 -21.18 -4.62
N ASN A 44 -4.61 -21.88 -5.42
CA ASN A 44 -3.22 -21.56 -5.64
C ASN A 44 -3.19 -20.28 -6.47
N PHE A 45 -2.88 -19.15 -5.82
CA PHE A 45 -2.83 -17.85 -6.48
C PHE A 45 -1.92 -17.85 -7.73
N SER A 46 -0.88 -18.68 -7.73
CA SER A 46 -0.02 -18.89 -8.90
C SER A 46 -0.78 -19.52 -10.07
N GLU A 47 -1.61 -20.53 -9.82
CA GLU A 47 -2.45 -21.16 -10.86
C GLU A 47 -3.56 -20.22 -11.33
N GLU A 48 -4.13 -19.44 -10.42
CA GLU A 48 -5.13 -18.42 -10.74
C GLU A 48 -4.52 -17.35 -11.65
N LEU A 49 -3.33 -16.83 -11.33
CA LEU A 49 -2.57 -15.92 -12.21
C LEU A 49 -2.16 -16.55 -13.56
N LEU A 50 -2.07 -17.88 -13.66
CA LEU A 50 -1.76 -18.57 -14.92
C LEU A 50 -3.01 -18.82 -15.78
N ARG A 51 -4.22 -18.81 -15.20
CA ARG A 51 -5.46 -18.97 -15.96
C ARG A 51 -5.77 -17.71 -16.76
N SER A 52 -5.95 -17.86 -18.07
CA SER A 52 -6.31 -16.75 -18.98
C SER A 52 -7.68 -16.13 -18.65
N THR A 53 -8.60 -16.93 -18.11
CA THR A 53 -9.94 -16.48 -17.70
C THR A 53 -9.96 -15.91 -16.28
N SER A 54 -8.83 -15.93 -15.57
CA SER A 54 -8.76 -15.43 -14.20
C SER A 54 -8.91 -13.91 -14.17
N PHE A 55 -9.80 -13.46 -13.30
CA PHE A 55 -9.89 -12.04 -12.94
C PHE A 55 -8.57 -11.53 -12.36
N ALA A 56 -7.90 -12.31 -11.50
CA ALA A 56 -6.61 -11.93 -10.92
C ALA A 56 -5.53 -11.73 -12.01
N ARG A 57 -5.52 -12.57 -13.05
CA ARG A 57 -4.60 -12.40 -14.20
C ARG A 57 -4.93 -11.17 -15.03
N GLN A 58 -6.20 -10.97 -15.40
CA GLN A 58 -6.61 -9.78 -16.15
C GLN A 58 -6.28 -8.49 -15.40
N LEU A 59 -6.47 -8.51 -14.08
CA LEU A 59 -6.04 -7.43 -13.20
C LEU A 59 -4.52 -7.28 -13.16
N ALA A 60 -3.76 -8.37 -13.05
CA ALA A 60 -2.30 -8.33 -13.10
C ALA A 60 -1.79 -7.75 -14.45
N ASP A 61 -2.46 -8.04 -15.56
CA ASP A 61 -2.15 -7.49 -16.88
C ASP A 61 -2.47 -5.98 -16.93
N GLN A 62 -3.62 -5.55 -16.39
CA GLN A 62 -3.97 -4.12 -16.25
C GLN A 62 -3.00 -3.37 -15.33
N MET A 63 -2.60 -4.00 -14.23
CA MET A 63 -1.56 -3.51 -13.32
C MET A 63 -0.21 -3.41 -14.04
N THR A 64 0.12 -4.37 -14.90
CA THR A 64 1.33 -4.33 -15.73
C THR A 64 1.28 -3.23 -16.78
N LEU A 65 0.11 -2.91 -17.35
CA LEU A 65 -0.04 -1.71 -18.19
C LEU A 65 0.19 -0.43 -17.37
N ALA A 66 -0.37 -0.35 -16.15
CA ALA A 66 -0.07 0.73 -15.19
C ALA A 66 1.44 0.84 -14.87
N LYS A 67 2.17 -0.28 -14.86
CA LYS A 67 3.64 -0.35 -14.75
C LYS A 67 4.32 0.42 -15.87
N ALA A 68 3.96 0.08 -17.11
CA ALA A 68 4.48 0.75 -18.29
C ALA A 68 4.18 2.25 -18.21
N TYR A 69 2.97 2.63 -17.79
CA TYR A 69 2.61 4.03 -17.62
C TYR A 69 3.48 4.74 -16.56
N VAL A 70 3.52 4.31 -15.31
CA VAL A 70 4.24 5.07 -14.25
C VAL A 70 5.75 5.10 -14.46
N ILE A 71 6.34 4.01 -14.95
CA ILE A 71 7.79 3.94 -15.19
C ILE A 71 8.16 4.84 -16.37
N LEU A 72 7.43 4.78 -17.48
CA LEU A 72 7.69 5.67 -18.62
C LEU A 72 7.48 7.15 -18.23
N ALA A 73 6.51 7.46 -17.36
CA ALA A 73 6.34 8.82 -16.82
C ALA A 73 7.55 9.26 -15.97
N LYS A 74 8.08 8.37 -15.12
CA LYS A 74 9.23 8.65 -14.24
C LYS A 74 10.54 8.75 -15.02
N GLU A 75 10.80 7.86 -15.97
CA GLU A 75 12.08 7.74 -16.66
C GLU A 75 12.22 8.67 -17.87
N HIS A 76 11.13 8.94 -18.61
CA HIS A 76 11.22 9.70 -19.87
C HIS A 76 10.73 11.14 -19.79
N GLY A 77 10.18 11.61 -18.66
CA GLY A 77 9.57 12.95 -18.57
C GLY A 77 8.46 13.15 -19.63
N ASN A 78 7.80 12.05 -20.01
CA ASN A 78 6.98 11.99 -21.21
C ASN A 78 5.56 12.52 -20.91
N LEU A 79 5.29 13.77 -21.32
CA LEU A 79 3.99 14.44 -21.14
C LEU A 79 2.83 13.69 -21.79
N GLN A 80 3.05 13.01 -22.92
CA GLN A 80 2.03 12.21 -23.61
C GLN A 80 1.44 11.13 -22.70
N LEU A 81 2.22 10.64 -21.75
CA LEU A 81 1.82 9.52 -20.95
C LEU A 81 1.09 9.93 -19.66
N ALA A 82 1.49 11.06 -19.07
CA ALA A 82 0.67 11.72 -18.05
C ALA A 82 -0.73 12.05 -18.63
N TRP A 83 -0.77 12.46 -19.90
CA TRP A 83 -2.01 12.65 -20.63
C TRP A 83 -2.81 11.34 -20.76
N GLU A 84 -2.19 10.22 -21.16
CA GLU A 84 -2.89 8.92 -21.26
C GLU A 84 -3.49 8.46 -19.93
N LEU A 85 -2.74 8.51 -18.82
CA LEU A 85 -3.28 8.17 -17.49
C LEU A 85 -4.44 9.09 -17.09
N SER A 86 -4.30 10.39 -17.32
CA SER A 86 -5.38 11.35 -17.06
C SER A 86 -6.62 11.05 -17.93
N SER A 87 -6.41 10.67 -19.19
CA SER A 87 -7.49 10.35 -20.12
C SER A 87 -8.27 9.10 -19.70
N GLN A 88 -7.63 8.09 -19.12
CA GLN A 88 -8.29 6.89 -18.62
C GLN A 88 -9.17 7.18 -17.40
N ILE A 89 -8.70 8.02 -16.46
CA ILE A 89 -9.49 8.44 -15.31
C ILE A 89 -10.70 9.26 -15.78
N VAL A 90 -10.49 10.23 -16.69
CA VAL A 90 -11.56 11.04 -17.26
C VAL A 90 -12.58 10.17 -18.00
N PHE A 91 -12.13 9.21 -18.81
CA PHE A 91 -13.00 8.27 -19.50
C PHE A 91 -13.81 7.41 -18.52
N SER A 92 -13.16 6.90 -17.47
CA SER A 92 -13.82 6.13 -16.42
C SER A 92 -14.90 6.94 -15.71
N ILE A 93 -14.64 8.21 -15.37
CA ILE A 93 -15.62 9.11 -14.77
C ILE A 93 -16.78 9.36 -15.74
N PHE A 94 -16.49 9.70 -16.99
CA PHE A 94 -17.50 10.00 -18.00
C PHE A 94 -18.43 8.81 -18.27
N LEU A 95 -17.84 7.62 -18.47
CA LEU A 95 -18.60 6.39 -18.73
C LEU A 95 -19.46 6.01 -17.52
N SER A 96 -18.86 5.97 -16.34
CA SER A 96 -19.56 5.60 -15.11
C SER A 96 -20.68 6.58 -14.77
N PHE A 97 -20.43 7.88 -14.96
CA PHE A 97 -21.44 8.92 -14.76
C PHE A 97 -22.59 8.84 -15.77
N SER A 98 -22.29 8.50 -17.03
CA SER A 98 -23.32 8.35 -18.07
C SER A 98 -24.24 7.15 -17.81
N LEU A 99 -23.73 6.08 -17.18
CA LEU A 99 -24.50 4.88 -16.89
C LEU A 99 -25.37 5.00 -15.64
N ALA A 100 -24.85 5.59 -14.56
CA ALA A 100 -25.55 5.61 -13.27
C ALA A 100 -25.23 6.86 -12.43
N ALA A 101 -24.92 8.00 -13.05
CA ALA A 101 -24.58 9.25 -12.39
C ALA A 101 -23.48 9.05 -11.32
N MET A 102 -23.58 9.73 -10.17
CA MET A 102 -22.62 9.59 -9.06
C MET A 102 -22.55 8.16 -8.52
N TYR A 103 -23.67 7.43 -8.48
CA TYR A 103 -23.67 6.03 -8.04
C TYR A 103 -22.77 5.15 -8.93
N GLY A 104 -22.76 5.41 -10.24
CA GLY A 104 -21.86 4.73 -11.17
C GLY A 104 -20.39 5.01 -10.87
N VAL A 105 -20.05 6.25 -10.53
CA VAL A 105 -18.68 6.65 -10.13
C VAL A 105 -18.28 5.95 -8.82
N ASP A 106 -19.19 5.87 -7.85
CA ASP A 106 -18.95 5.17 -6.58
C ASP A 106 -18.65 3.67 -6.82
N VAL A 107 -19.47 3.02 -7.64
CA VAL A 107 -19.29 1.61 -8.01
C VAL A 107 -17.98 1.40 -8.78
N ALA A 108 -17.61 2.32 -9.68
CA ALA A 108 -16.33 2.26 -10.38
C ALA A 108 -15.13 2.45 -9.44
N ALA A 109 -15.24 3.32 -8.43
CA ALA A 109 -14.22 3.50 -7.40
C ALA A 109 -14.06 2.22 -6.55
N LEU A 110 -15.17 1.57 -6.16
CA LEU A 110 -15.15 0.28 -5.47
C LEU A 110 -14.55 -0.83 -6.36
N GLY A 111 -14.90 -0.85 -7.64
CA GLY A 111 -14.36 -1.78 -8.62
C GLY A 111 -12.85 -1.62 -8.76
N MET A 112 -12.34 -0.39 -8.83
CA MET A 112 -10.91 -0.13 -8.80
C MET A 112 -10.33 -0.64 -7.47
N LEU A 113 -10.83 -0.20 -6.31
CA LEU A 113 -10.32 -0.61 -5.00
C LEU A 113 -10.35 -2.13 -4.74
N SER A 114 -11.21 -2.91 -5.42
CA SER A 114 -11.28 -4.36 -5.26
C SER A 114 -9.93 -5.08 -5.47
N THR A 115 -9.04 -4.46 -6.25
CA THR A 115 -7.74 -5.03 -6.63
C THR A 115 -6.60 -4.58 -5.71
N ILE A 116 -6.89 -3.72 -4.73
CA ILE A 116 -5.88 -3.14 -3.84
C ILE A 116 -5.19 -4.21 -3.00
N ALA A 117 -5.92 -5.25 -2.58
CA ALA A 117 -5.37 -6.36 -1.80
C ALA A 117 -4.27 -7.08 -2.59
N THR A 118 -4.51 -7.35 -3.87
CA THR A 118 -3.52 -7.94 -4.77
C THR A 118 -2.35 -6.98 -4.99
N GLY A 119 -2.63 -5.69 -5.23
CA GLY A 119 -1.58 -4.70 -5.44
C GLY A 119 -0.63 -4.54 -4.26
N LEU A 120 -1.16 -4.46 -3.05
CA LEU A 120 -0.38 -4.37 -1.81
C LEU A 120 0.40 -5.66 -1.52
N ALA A 121 -0.18 -6.82 -1.83
CA ALA A 121 0.50 -8.10 -1.64
C ALA A 121 1.75 -8.22 -2.52
N ILE A 122 1.69 -7.75 -3.78
CA ILE A 122 2.84 -7.80 -4.69
C ILE A 122 3.85 -6.68 -4.35
N ASP A 123 3.43 -5.54 -3.79
CA ASP A 123 4.35 -4.46 -3.37
C ASP A 123 5.35 -4.91 -2.29
N ALA A 124 4.97 -5.87 -1.44
CA ALA A 124 5.89 -6.51 -0.49
C ALA A 124 7.07 -7.24 -1.16
N TYR A 125 6.97 -7.56 -2.46
CA TYR A 125 8.02 -8.25 -3.20
C TYR A 125 9.32 -7.46 -3.24
N GLY A 126 9.27 -6.14 -3.42
CA GLY A 126 10.46 -5.28 -3.54
C GLY A 126 11.35 -5.33 -2.29
N PRO A 127 10.83 -4.98 -1.10
CA PRO A 127 11.60 -5.08 0.14
C PRO A 127 12.11 -6.50 0.44
N ILE A 128 11.38 -7.55 0.03
CA ILE A 128 11.84 -8.94 0.22
C ILE A 128 13.04 -9.25 -0.69
N SER A 129 12.97 -8.88 -1.97
CA SER A 129 14.07 -9.11 -2.91
C SER A 129 15.31 -8.27 -2.60
N ASP A 130 15.12 -7.04 -2.15
CA ASP A 130 16.20 -6.12 -1.75
C ASP A 130 16.97 -6.68 -0.53
N ASN A 131 16.24 -7.07 0.53
CA ASN A 131 16.87 -7.70 1.70
C ASN A 131 17.58 -9.03 1.36
N ALA A 132 17.01 -9.83 0.45
CA ALA A 132 17.66 -11.04 -0.02
C ALA A 132 18.96 -10.74 -0.79
N GLY A 133 18.96 -9.68 -1.62
CA GLY A 133 20.15 -9.17 -2.30
C GLY A 133 21.22 -8.69 -1.32
N GLY A 134 20.85 -7.88 -0.33
CA GLY A 134 21.77 -7.38 0.69
C GLY A 134 22.39 -8.50 1.55
N ILE A 135 21.61 -9.51 1.94
CA ILE A 135 22.14 -10.70 2.64
C ILE A 135 23.10 -11.48 1.74
N ALA A 136 22.78 -11.66 0.46
CA ALA A 136 23.68 -12.33 -0.47
C ALA A 136 25.01 -11.59 -0.60
N GLU A 137 25.00 -10.26 -0.52
CA GLU A 137 26.19 -9.42 -0.66
C GLU A 137 27.07 -9.50 0.58
N MET A 138 26.45 -9.38 1.76
CA MET A 138 27.15 -9.55 3.03
C MET A 138 27.68 -10.97 3.25
N ALA A 139 27.02 -11.99 2.68
CA ALA A 139 27.45 -13.37 2.75
C ALA A 139 28.53 -13.76 1.71
N GLY A 140 28.93 -12.83 0.84
CA GLY A 140 29.93 -13.10 -0.21
C GLY A 140 29.47 -14.16 -1.23
N MET A 141 28.18 -14.18 -1.57
CA MET A 141 27.64 -15.15 -2.53
C MET A 141 28.14 -14.90 -3.96
N SER A 142 27.99 -15.91 -4.83
CA SER A 142 28.44 -15.82 -6.22
C SER A 142 27.75 -14.70 -7.00
N HIS A 143 28.42 -14.11 -7.99
CA HIS A 143 27.87 -13.09 -8.89
C HIS A 143 26.54 -13.51 -9.54
N ARG A 144 26.36 -14.81 -9.84
CA ARG A 144 25.11 -15.34 -10.39
C ARG A 144 23.91 -15.17 -9.45
N ILE A 145 24.12 -15.21 -8.14
CA ILE A 145 23.07 -14.98 -7.15
C ILE A 145 22.75 -13.48 -7.09
N HIS A 146 23.77 -12.62 -7.13
CA HIS A 146 23.61 -11.16 -7.24
C HIS A 146 22.82 -10.73 -8.47
N GLU A 147 23.16 -11.24 -9.65
CA GLU A 147 22.43 -10.95 -10.89
C GLU A 147 20.95 -11.33 -10.76
N ARG A 148 20.65 -12.46 -10.11
CA ARG A 148 19.27 -12.89 -9.86
C ARG A 148 18.56 -11.97 -8.89
N THR A 149 19.15 -11.65 -7.74
CA THR A 149 18.53 -10.77 -6.74
C THR A 149 18.33 -9.35 -7.29
N ASN A 150 19.29 -8.84 -8.07
CA ASN A 150 19.15 -7.53 -8.73
C ASN A 150 18.05 -7.52 -9.79
N ALA A 151 17.91 -8.62 -10.55
CA ALA A 151 16.80 -8.77 -11.47
C ALA A 151 15.45 -8.80 -10.73
N LEU A 152 15.39 -9.46 -9.56
CA LEU A 152 14.20 -9.49 -8.72
C LEU A 152 13.88 -8.12 -8.09
N ASP A 153 14.88 -7.39 -7.60
CA ASP A 153 14.70 -6.03 -7.08
C ASP A 153 14.19 -5.07 -8.16
N ALA A 154 14.69 -5.19 -9.40
CA ALA A 154 14.15 -4.43 -10.53
C ALA A 154 12.65 -4.74 -10.77
N VAL A 155 12.23 -6.00 -10.62
CA VAL A 155 10.81 -6.37 -10.66
C VAL A 155 10.05 -5.76 -9.48
N GLY A 156 10.63 -5.74 -8.29
CA GLY A 156 10.06 -5.08 -7.10
C GLY A 156 9.83 -3.58 -7.27
N ASN A 157 10.86 -2.85 -7.71
CA ASN A 157 10.78 -1.41 -8.00
C ASN A 157 9.70 -1.09 -9.04
N THR A 158 9.54 -1.97 -10.02
CA THR A 158 8.48 -1.79 -11.01
C THR A 158 7.09 -2.07 -10.46
N THR A 159 6.89 -3.07 -9.61
CA THR A 159 5.61 -3.26 -8.91
C THR A 159 5.29 -2.07 -8.00
N ALA A 160 6.28 -1.53 -7.27
CA ALA A 160 6.08 -0.36 -6.44
C ALA A 160 5.61 0.87 -7.25
N ALA A 161 6.11 1.03 -8.48
CA ALA A 161 5.63 2.06 -9.40
C ALA A 161 4.15 1.83 -9.78
N ILE A 162 3.74 0.59 -10.06
CA ILE A 162 2.32 0.24 -10.30
C ILE A 162 1.47 0.64 -9.10
N GLY A 163 1.88 0.21 -7.90
CA GLY A 163 1.16 0.46 -6.66
C GLY A 163 0.93 1.95 -6.45
N LYS A 164 1.95 2.79 -6.74
CA LYS A 164 1.84 4.25 -6.69
C LYS A 164 0.86 4.81 -7.71
N GLY A 165 0.93 4.40 -8.98
CA GLY A 165 0.00 4.87 -10.01
C GLY A 165 -1.44 4.50 -9.72
N PHE A 166 -1.66 3.26 -9.32
CA PHE A 166 -2.96 2.76 -8.92
C PHE A 166 -3.49 3.49 -7.66
N ALA A 167 -2.64 3.73 -6.65
CA ALA A 167 -3.02 4.50 -5.47
C ALA A 167 -3.44 5.93 -5.82
N ILE A 168 -2.73 6.61 -6.74
CA ILE A 168 -3.09 7.97 -7.18
C ILE A 168 -4.42 7.96 -7.96
N GLY A 169 -4.57 7.04 -8.92
CA GLY A 169 -5.79 6.94 -9.73
C GLY A 169 -7.03 6.56 -8.91
N SER A 170 -6.88 5.59 -8.00
CA SER A 170 -7.96 5.19 -7.08
C SER A 170 -8.28 6.29 -6.09
N ALA A 171 -7.29 6.98 -5.52
CA ALA A 171 -7.53 8.13 -4.64
C ALA A 171 -8.33 9.23 -5.35
N ALA A 172 -8.08 9.50 -6.63
CA ALA A 172 -8.85 10.48 -7.40
C ALA A 172 -10.33 10.06 -7.53
N LEU A 173 -10.61 8.83 -7.98
CA LEU A 173 -11.99 8.32 -8.09
C LEU A 173 -12.70 8.25 -6.73
N VAL A 174 -12.01 7.77 -5.70
CA VAL A 174 -12.53 7.67 -4.33
C VAL A 174 -12.80 9.06 -3.75
N SER A 175 -11.96 10.06 -4.04
CA SER A 175 -12.21 11.44 -3.59
C SER A 175 -13.48 12.02 -4.20
N LEU A 176 -13.74 11.76 -5.49
CA LEU A 176 -14.97 12.16 -6.18
C LEU A 176 -16.18 11.42 -5.60
N ALA A 177 -16.06 10.11 -5.34
CA ALA A 177 -17.10 9.31 -4.71
C ALA A 177 -17.47 9.81 -3.31
N LEU A 178 -16.45 10.05 -2.46
CA LEU A 178 -16.64 10.62 -1.12
C LEU A 178 -17.27 12.01 -1.18
N PHE A 179 -16.88 12.83 -2.15
CA PHE A 179 -17.49 14.15 -2.36
C PHE A 179 -18.97 14.02 -2.77
N GLY A 180 -19.30 13.13 -3.71
CA GLY A 180 -20.68 12.85 -4.10
C GLY A 180 -21.53 12.37 -2.92
N ALA A 181 -21.00 11.44 -2.13
CA ALA A 181 -21.63 10.96 -0.90
C ALA A 181 -21.81 12.07 0.15
N PHE A 182 -20.82 12.94 0.33
CA PHE A 182 -20.89 14.08 1.24
C PHE A 182 -21.98 15.08 0.83
N VAL A 183 -22.01 15.48 -0.44
CA VAL A 183 -23.01 16.42 -0.98
C VAL A 183 -24.42 15.85 -0.84
N SER A 184 -24.61 14.56 -1.14
CA SER A 184 -25.88 13.86 -0.95
C SER A 184 -26.30 13.83 0.51
N ARG A 185 -25.40 13.45 1.43
CA ARG A 185 -25.70 13.36 2.87
C ARG A 185 -25.96 14.71 3.52
N ALA A 186 -25.25 15.75 3.10
CA ALA A 186 -25.41 17.11 3.59
C ALA A 186 -26.61 17.85 2.96
N ALA A 187 -27.35 17.20 2.04
CA ALA A 187 -28.45 17.77 1.29
C ALA A 187 -28.07 19.09 0.56
N ILE A 188 -26.84 19.16 0.05
CA ILE A 188 -26.33 20.31 -0.70
C ILE A 188 -26.75 20.14 -2.16
N SER A 189 -27.56 21.07 -2.67
CA SER A 189 -28.05 21.02 -4.07
C SER A 189 -27.09 21.63 -5.07
N THR A 190 -26.32 22.63 -4.65
CA THR A 190 -25.37 23.36 -5.51
C THR A 190 -24.10 23.66 -4.72
N VAL A 191 -22.95 23.43 -5.36
CA VAL A 191 -21.64 23.80 -4.81
C VAL A 191 -21.08 24.88 -5.71
N ASP A 192 -21.10 26.12 -5.22
CA ASP A 192 -20.52 27.26 -5.91
C ASP A 192 -19.11 27.55 -5.39
N VAL A 193 -18.11 27.32 -6.24
CA VAL A 193 -16.69 27.56 -5.93
C VAL A 193 -16.37 29.06 -5.88
N LEU A 194 -17.23 29.92 -6.44
CA LEU A 194 -17.09 31.38 -6.35
C LEU A 194 -17.47 31.93 -4.98
N THR A 195 -18.23 31.17 -4.18
CA THR A 195 -18.57 31.56 -2.82
C THR A 195 -17.31 31.53 -1.93
N PRO A 196 -16.91 32.66 -1.29
CA PRO A 196 -15.64 32.76 -0.56
C PRO A 196 -15.46 31.68 0.52
N LYS A 197 -16.53 31.27 1.21
CA LYS A 197 -16.46 30.20 2.23
C LYS A 197 -16.07 28.84 1.63
N VAL A 198 -16.60 28.50 0.45
CA VAL A 198 -16.28 27.25 -0.27
C VAL A 198 -14.84 27.31 -0.77
N PHE A 199 -14.43 28.45 -1.35
CA PHE A 199 -13.07 28.64 -1.85
C PHE A 199 -12.02 28.57 -0.73
N ILE A 200 -12.27 29.19 0.44
CA ILE A 200 -11.40 29.07 1.62
C ILE A 200 -11.27 27.60 2.04
N GLY A 201 -12.39 26.87 2.10
CA GLY A 201 -12.39 25.44 2.42
C GLY A 201 -11.58 24.61 1.42
N LEU A 202 -11.69 24.93 0.13
CA LEU A 202 -10.92 24.30 -0.95
C LEU A 202 -9.41 24.51 -0.78
N ILE A 203 -8.98 25.75 -0.52
CA ILE A 203 -7.55 26.07 -0.32
C ILE A 203 -7.02 25.38 0.94
N VAL A 204 -7.72 25.46 2.07
CA VAL A 204 -7.31 24.79 3.31
C VAL A 204 -7.22 23.28 3.10
N GLY A 205 -8.21 22.67 2.43
CA GLY A 205 -8.21 21.24 2.11
C GLY A 205 -7.04 20.83 1.21
N ALA A 206 -6.75 21.59 0.15
CA ALA A 206 -5.63 21.35 -0.75
C ALA A 206 -4.26 21.52 -0.06
N MET A 207 -4.17 22.31 1.01
CA MET A 207 -2.94 22.47 1.80
C MET A 207 -2.68 21.34 2.80
N LEU A 208 -3.70 20.55 3.17
CA LEU A 208 -3.56 19.49 4.17
C LEU A 208 -2.46 18.46 3.82
N PRO A 209 -2.37 17.91 2.59
CA PRO A 209 -1.30 16.97 2.24
C PRO A 209 0.10 17.56 2.44
N TYR A 210 0.28 18.84 2.13
CA TYR A 210 1.57 19.53 2.33
C TYR A 210 1.90 19.71 3.80
N TRP A 211 0.91 20.01 4.64
CA TRP A 211 1.11 20.17 6.08
C TRP A 211 1.53 18.85 6.74
N PHE A 212 0.82 17.75 6.42
CA PHE A 212 1.20 16.42 6.90
C PHE A 212 2.56 15.97 6.34
N SER A 213 2.86 16.26 5.07
CA SER A 213 4.17 15.96 4.48
C SER A 213 5.31 16.67 5.19
N ALA A 214 5.13 17.94 5.56
CA ALA A 214 6.14 18.71 6.30
C ALA A 214 6.40 18.13 7.71
N MET A 215 5.35 17.70 8.41
CA MET A 215 5.50 17.04 9.72
C MET A 215 6.23 15.70 9.60
N THR A 216 5.91 14.90 8.58
CA THR A 216 6.60 13.64 8.30
C THR A 216 8.07 13.86 7.96
N MET A 217 8.39 14.85 7.11
CA MET A 217 9.76 15.16 6.72
C MET A 217 10.61 15.66 7.91
N LYS A 218 10.02 16.44 8.82
CA LYS A 218 10.67 16.86 10.06
C LYS A 218 11.01 15.66 10.96
N SER A 219 10.10 14.70 11.08
CA SER A 219 10.31 13.47 11.86
C SER A 219 11.40 12.58 11.25
N VAL A 220 11.34 12.36 9.93
CA VAL A 220 12.36 11.60 9.19
C VAL A 220 13.73 12.27 9.30
N GLY A 221 13.81 13.59 9.15
CA GLY A 221 15.04 14.35 9.28
C GLY A 221 15.72 14.16 10.64
N SER A 222 14.94 14.21 11.74
CA SER A 222 15.47 13.98 13.09
C SER A 222 16.07 12.56 13.26
N VAL A 223 15.41 11.53 12.72
CA VAL A 223 15.91 10.15 12.77
C VAL A 223 17.14 9.97 11.87
N ALA A 224 17.14 10.57 10.69
CA ALA A 224 18.28 10.51 9.78
C ALA A 224 19.54 11.14 10.38
N PHE A 225 19.42 12.29 11.08
CA PHE A 225 20.55 12.89 11.78
C PHE A 225 21.14 11.98 12.86
N LYS A 226 20.28 11.28 13.63
CA LYS A 226 20.74 10.29 14.62
C LYS A 226 21.46 9.11 13.99
N MET A 227 21.00 8.62 12.84
CA MET A 227 21.68 7.56 12.09
C MET A 227 23.06 8.02 11.60
N VAL A 228 23.18 9.27 11.13
CA VAL A 228 24.47 9.85 10.72
C VAL A 228 25.43 9.99 11.91
N GLU A 229 24.91 10.39 13.08
CA GLU A 229 25.71 10.44 14.32
C GLU A 229 26.22 9.04 14.72
N GLU A 230 25.40 8.00 14.57
CA GLU A 230 25.81 6.62 14.88
C GLU A 230 26.87 6.09 13.91
N VAL A 231 26.77 6.38 12.61
CA VAL A 231 27.79 5.98 11.62
C VAL A 231 29.12 6.72 11.82
N ARG A 232 29.09 7.91 12.42
CA ARG A 232 30.29 8.70 12.73
C ARG A 232 31.02 8.23 14.01
N ARG A 233 30.37 7.42 14.84
CA ARG A 233 30.91 6.93 16.12
C ARG A 233 31.81 5.72 15.92
#